data_AF-A0A3B3ZXI8-F1
#
_entry.id   AF-A0A3B3ZXI8-F1
#
_cell.length_a   1.000
_cell.length_b   1.000
_cell.length_c   1.000
_cell.angle_alpha   90.00
_cell.angle_beta   90.00
_cell.angle_gamma   90.00
#
_symmetry.space_group_name_H-M   'P 1'
#
loop_
_entity.id
_entity.type
_entity.pdbx_description
1 polymer ?
#
loop_
_entity_poly.entity_id
_entity_poly.type
_entity_poly.pdbx_seq_one_letter_code
_entity_poly.pdbx_strand_id
1 'polypeptide(L)'
;MQLCSVCTEETPKYRCPACKIRHCSLICYKKHKDPWTVDDLLHEDDIIDKVSMDRLQLLGQSKELQELLCNPHLRQLLCSIDNAESKDHAMKAAMQEPLFVEFSDCCLKIVDQDDNFNDE
;
A
#
# COMPACT_ATOMS: atom_id res chain seq x y z
N MET A 1 -3.14 -25.63 22.83
CA MET A 1 -4.32 -25.50 21.95
C MET A 1 -4.05 -24.37 20.98
N GLN A 2 -4.29 -24.56 19.68
CA GLN A 2 -4.15 -23.48 18.70
C GLN A 2 -5.51 -22.82 18.53
N LEU A 3 -5.57 -21.50 18.62
CA LEU A 3 -6.79 -20.70 18.46
C LEU A 3 -6.86 -20.12 17.04
N CYS A 4 -8.05 -19.73 16.63
CA CYS A 4 -8.33 -19.10 15.36
C CYS A 4 -7.43 -17.87 15.18
N SER A 5 -6.71 -17.78 14.06
CA SER A 5 -5.81 -16.65 13.80
C SER A 5 -6.56 -15.35 13.46
N VAL A 6 -7.89 -15.39 13.41
CA VAL A 6 -8.74 -14.23 13.06
C VAL A 6 -9.48 -13.70 14.30
N CYS A 7 -10.14 -14.57 15.07
CA CYS A 7 -10.86 -14.15 16.28
C CYS A 7 -10.12 -14.46 17.58
N THR A 8 -9.12 -15.34 17.58
CA THR A 8 -8.37 -15.80 18.78
C THR A 8 -9.20 -16.39 19.91
N GLU A 9 -10.51 -16.55 19.76
CA GLU A 9 -11.43 -17.05 20.80
C GLU A 9 -11.70 -18.56 20.67
N GLU A 10 -11.85 -19.05 19.45
CA GLU A 10 -12.24 -20.43 19.16
C GLU A 10 -11.11 -21.26 18.58
N THR A 11 -11.21 -22.59 18.67
CA THR A 11 -10.31 -23.49 17.95
C THR A 11 -10.57 -23.45 16.43
N PRO A 12 -9.54 -23.38 15.58
CA PRO A 12 -9.73 -23.30 14.16
C PRO A 12 -10.17 -24.65 13.58
N LYS A 13 -11.20 -24.62 12.74
CA LYS A 13 -11.78 -25.78 12.07
C LYS A 13 -11.32 -25.92 10.62
N TYR A 14 -10.90 -24.82 10.01
CA TYR A 14 -10.61 -24.74 8.60
C TYR A 14 -9.25 -24.06 8.37
N ARG A 15 -8.68 -24.30 7.18
CA ARG A 15 -7.41 -23.71 6.74
C ARG A 15 -7.59 -23.13 5.34
N CYS A 16 -7.22 -21.87 5.18
CA CYS A 16 -7.27 -21.21 3.87
C CYS A 16 -6.20 -21.82 2.93
N PRO A 17 -6.55 -22.22 1.70
CA PRO A 17 -5.59 -22.80 0.75
C PRO A 17 -4.60 -21.77 0.20
N ALA A 18 -4.97 -20.49 0.14
CA ALA A 18 -4.12 -19.43 -0.41
C ALA A 18 -3.02 -18.97 0.56
N CYS A 19 -3.39 -18.64 1.80
CA CYS A 19 -2.48 -18.06 2.80
C CYS A 19 -2.18 -19.00 3.98
N LYS A 20 -2.74 -20.21 4.01
CA LYS A 20 -2.53 -21.24 5.05
C LYS A 20 -2.98 -20.85 6.48
N ILE A 21 -3.61 -19.69 6.63
CA ILE A 21 -4.21 -19.19 7.87
C ILE A 21 -5.28 -20.16 8.37
N ARG A 22 -5.30 -20.39 9.69
CA ARG A 22 -6.27 -21.27 10.35
C ARG A 22 -7.40 -20.43 10.93
N HIS A 23 -8.65 -20.79 10.62
CA HIS A 23 -9.83 -20.03 11.04
C HIS A 23 -10.94 -20.95 11.56
N CYS A 24 -11.82 -20.43 12.41
CA CYS A 24 -12.91 -21.21 13.02
C CYS A 24 -14.16 -21.32 12.13
N SER A 25 -14.43 -20.31 11.29
CA SER A 25 -15.69 -20.20 10.55
C SER A 25 -15.55 -19.48 9.21
N LEU A 26 -16.63 -19.49 8.41
CA LEU A 26 -16.75 -18.70 7.18
C LEU A 26 -16.75 -17.19 7.44
N ILE A 27 -17.16 -16.75 8.63
CA ILE A 27 -17.10 -15.33 9.03
C ILE A 27 -15.63 -14.92 9.17
N CYS A 28 -14.83 -15.71 9.87
CA CYS A 28 -13.38 -15.51 9.94
C CYS A 28 -12.70 -15.67 8.56
N TYR A 29 -13.24 -16.53 7.70
CA TYR A 29 -12.78 -16.63 6.31
C TYR A 29 -13.01 -15.31 5.53
N LYS A 30 -14.16 -14.66 5.68
CA LYS A 30 -14.40 -13.38 5.01
C LYS A 30 -13.55 -12.24 5.59
N LYS A 31 -13.47 -12.15 6.93
CA LYS A 31 -12.66 -11.12 7.61
C LYS A 31 -11.18 -11.16 7.22
N HIS A 32 -10.58 -12.33 7.06
CA HIS A 32 -9.18 -12.40 6.63
C HIS A 32 -8.98 -12.22 5.11
N LYS A 33 -10.03 -12.43 4.30
CA LYS A 33 -9.98 -12.30 2.83
C LYS A 33 -10.20 -10.86 2.37
N ASP A 34 -10.93 -10.08 3.16
CA ASP A 34 -11.29 -8.69 2.87
C ASP A 34 -10.68 -7.77 3.95
N PRO A 35 -9.44 -7.28 3.77
CA PRO A 35 -8.78 -6.43 4.76
C PRO A 35 -9.31 -4.98 4.78
N TRP A 36 -10.38 -4.65 4.04
CA TRP A 36 -10.88 -3.28 3.93
C TRP A 36 -12.39 -3.23 4.24
N THR A 37 -12.74 -3.33 5.52
CA THR A 37 -14.11 -3.01 5.93
C THR A 37 -14.30 -1.50 6.01
N VAL A 38 -15.45 -1.02 5.54
CA VAL A 38 -15.87 0.40 5.60
C VAL A 38 -15.78 1.05 6.99
N ASP A 39 -15.68 0.26 8.07
CA ASP A 39 -15.45 0.75 9.43
C ASP A 39 -14.03 1.31 9.66
N ASP A 40 -13.02 0.85 8.89
CA ASP A 40 -11.66 1.43 8.90
C ASP A 40 -11.59 2.81 8.20
N LEU A 41 -12.68 3.25 7.55
CA LEU A 41 -12.80 4.54 6.87
C LEU A 41 -13.36 5.67 7.76
N LEU A 42 -13.63 5.40 9.05
CA LEU A 42 -14.25 6.36 9.96
C LEU A 42 -13.25 7.24 10.73
N HIS A 43 -11.96 7.21 10.39
CA HIS A 43 -11.02 8.27 10.78
C HIS A 43 -10.79 9.15 9.56
N GLU A 44 -11.53 10.27 9.47
CA GLU A 44 -11.38 11.27 8.41
C GLU A 44 -9.94 11.83 8.35
N ASP A 45 -9.20 11.78 9.47
CA ASP A 45 -7.78 12.17 9.57
C ASP A 45 -6.78 11.18 8.93
N ASP A 46 -7.12 9.90 8.73
CA ASP A 46 -6.24 8.86 8.12
C ASP A 46 -6.34 8.80 6.57
N ILE A 47 -7.18 9.64 5.98
CA ILE A 47 -7.43 9.68 4.52
C ILE A 47 -6.63 10.81 3.86
N ILE A 48 -6.18 11.82 4.62
CA ILE A 48 -5.47 13.00 4.08
C ILE A 48 -4.16 12.60 3.39
N ASP A 49 -3.44 11.63 3.95
CA ASP A 49 -2.16 11.16 3.39
C ASP A 49 -2.32 10.20 2.19
N LYS A 50 -3.56 9.93 1.73
CA LYS A 50 -3.82 9.02 0.60
C LYS A 50 -4.04 9.80 -0.69
N VAL A 51 -3.23 9.48 -1.70
CA VAL A 51 -3.39 10.01 -3.06
C VAL A 51 -4.64 9.38 -3.71
N SER A 52 -5.53 10.21 -4.26
CA SER A 52 -6.74 9.73 -4.96
C SER A 52 -6.38 8.99 -6.26
N MET A 53 -7.29 8.13 -6.72
CA MET A 53 -7.09 7.37 -7.96
C MET A 53 -6.89 8.27 -9.18
N ASP A 54 -7.58 9.41 -9.24
CA ASP A 54 -7.43 10.38 -10.32
C ASP A 54 -6.02 10.99 -10.35
N ARG A 55 -5.48 11.37 -9.17
CA ARG A 55 -4.09 11.85 -9.05
C ARG A 55 -3.08 10.76 -9.42
N LEU A 56 -3.34 9.51 -9.06
CA LEU A 56 -2.53 8.35 -9.46
C LEU A 56 -2.45 8.17 -10.98
N GLN A 57 -3.52 8.50 -11.72
CA GLN A 57 -3.49 8.44 -13.18
C GLN A 57 -2.59 9.52 -13.81
N LEU A 58 -2.49 10.69 -13.19
CA LEU A 58 -1.61 11.79 -13.66
C LEU A 58 -0.13 11.37 -13.63
N LEU A 59 0.29 10.62 -12.60
CA LEU A 59 1.64 10.05 -12.52
C LEU A 59 1.96 9.19 -13.75
N GLY A 60 0.98 8.44 -14.27
CA GLY A 60 1.13 7.62 -15.47
C GLY A 60 1.23 8.41 -16.77
N GLN A 61 0.84 9.68 -16.80
CA GLN A 61 0.93 10.55 -17.99
C GLN A 61 2.26 11.32 -18.06
N SER A 62 2.99 11.42 -16.94
CA SER A 62 4.27 12.11 -16.88
C SER A 62 5.38 11.32 -17.59
N LYS A 63 5.98 11.93 -18.63
CA LYS A 63 7.10 11.34 -19.37
C LYS A 63 8.36 11.21 -18.50
N GLU A 64 8.63 12.21 -17.67
CA GLU A 64 9.79 12.23 -16.77
C GLU A 64 9.75 11.05 -15.80
N LEU A 65 8.57 10.78 -15.22
CA LEU A 65 8.37 9.65 -14.32
C LEU A 65 8.49 8.30 -15.05
N GLN A 66 7.96 8.20 -16.27
CA GLN A 66 8.11 7.01 -17.10
C GLN A 66 9.59 6.72 -17.46
N GLU A 67 10.38 7.76 -17.74
CA GLU A 67 11.82 7.62 -18.01
C GLU A 67 12.57 7.11 -16.77
N LEU A 68 12.25 7.63 -15.58
CA LEU A 68 12.81 7.11 -14.33
C LEU A 68 12.42 5.64 -14.11
N LEU A 69 11.17 5.27 -14.39
CA LEU A 69 10.69 3.89 -14.33
C LEU A 69 11.28 2.98 -15.41
N CYS A 70 11.97 3.48 -16.44
CA CYS A 70 12.73 2.61 -17.34
C CYS A 70 13.93 1.97 -16.63
N ASN A 71 14.36 2.52 -15.49
CA ASN A 71 15.47 1.97 -14.73
C ASN A 71 15.07 0.66 -14.00
N PRO A 72 15.71 -0.48 -14.30
CA PRO A 72 15.35 -1.77 -13.69
C PRO A 72 15.62 -1.80 -12.19
N HIS A 73 16.64 -1.07 -11.72
CA HIS A 73 16.98 -0.98 -10.31
C HIS A 73 15.88 -0.28 -9.50
N LEU A 74 15.32 0.81 -10.04
CA LEU A 74 14.22 1.52 -9.39
C LEU A 74 12.97 0.62 -9.26
N ARG A 75 12.65 -0.15 -10.31
CA ARG A 75 11.55 -1.13 -10.25
C ARG A 75 11.78 -2.19 -9.20
N GLN A 76 13.01 -2.72 -9.11
CA GLN A 76 13.35 -3.68 -8.07
C GLN A 76 13.20 -3.07 -6.68
N LEU A 77 13.62 -1.82 -6.48
CA LEU A 77 13.48 -1.14 -5.20
C LEU A 77 12.01 -0.98 -4.82
N LEU A 78 11.17 -0.52 -5.76
CA LEU A 78 9.72 -0.40 -5.56
C LEU A 78 9.08 -1.75 -5.22
N CYS A 79 9.39 -2.81 -5.97
CA CYS A 79 8.91 -4.15 -5.66
C CYS A 79 9.42 -4.66 -4.30
N SER A 80 10.66 -4.32 -3.92
CA SER A 80 11.23 -4.73 -2.64
C SER A 80 10.53 -4.07 -1.47
N ILE A 81 10.17 -2.78 -1.59
CA ILE A 81 9.38 -2.04 -0.59
C ILE A 81 7.97 -2.63 -0.49
N ASP A 82 7.32 -2.88 -1.63
CA ASP A 82 5.94 -3.39 -1.67
C ASP A 82 5.82 -4.79 -1.04
N ASN A 83 6.82 -5.65 -1.26
CA ASN A 83 6.87 -7.00 -0.72
C ASN A 83 7.60 -7.12 0.64
N ALA A 84 8.07 -6.01 1.22
CA ALA A 84 8.82 -6.04 2.47
C ALA A 84 7.93 -6.45 3.65
N GLU A 85 8.49 -7.29 4.54
CA GLU A 85 7.84 -7.64 5.81
C GLU A 85 7.72 -6.42 6.74
N SER A 86 8.74 -5.56 6.76
CA SER A 86 8.73 -4.25 7.44
C SER A 86 8.84 -3.13 6.40
N LYS A 87 7.68 -2.55 6.08
CA LYS A 87 7.56 -1.44 5.12
C LYS A 87 8.23 -0.16 5.61
N ASP A 88 8.23 0.09 6.92
CA ASP A 88 8.88 1.27 7.50
C ASP A 88 10.40 1.24 7.29
N HIS A 89 11.02 0.08 7.52
CA HIS A 89 12.46 -0.08 7.37
C HIS A 89 12.84 -0.08 5.89
N ALA A 90 12.08 -0.78 5.05
CA ALA A 90 12.30 -0.80 3.61
C ALA A 90 12.15 0.60 2.99
N MET A 91 11.16 1.38 3.42
CA MET A 91 10.99 2.76 2.99
C MET A 91 12.17 3.62 3.40
N LYS A 92 12.62 3.55 4.66
CA LYS A 92 13.80 4.30 5.13
C LYS A 92 15.06 3.97 4.34
N ALA A 93 15.27 2.69 4.04
CA ALA A 93 16.40 2.24 3.22
C ALA A 93 16.29 2.77 1.79
N ALA A 94 15.11 2.70 1.18
CA ALA A 94 14.87 3.23 -0.15
C ALA A 94 15.08 4.75 -0.23
N MET A 95 14.73 5.49 0.82
CA MET A 95 14.99 6.94 0.90
C MET A 95 16.49 7.30 0.95
N GLN A 96 17.40 6.35 1.17
CA GLN A 96 18.84 6.60 1.04
C GLN A 96 19.33 6.51 -0.40
N GLU A 97 18.55 5.89 -1.30
CA GLU A 97 18.91 5.72 -2.70
C GLU A 97 18.56 7.00 -3.49
N PRO A 98 19.53 7.67 -4.14
CA PRO A 98 19.29 8.93 -4.83
C PRO A 98 18.26 8.80 -5.96
N LEU A 99 18.24 7.63 -6.61
CA LEU A 99 17.30 7.28 -7.68
C LEU A 99 15.85 7.21 -7.17
N PHE A 100 15.64 6.75 -5.94
CA PHE A 100 14.31 6.70 -5.32
C PHE A 100 13.87 8.07 -4.84
N VAL A 101 14.79 8.87 -4.31
CA VAL A 101 14.52 10.25 -3.91
C VAL A 101 14.06 11.06 -5.12
N GLU A 102 14.78 10.99 -6.24
CA GLU A 102 14.41 11.66 -7.49
C GLU A 102 13.02 11.20 -7.99
N PHE A 103 12.75 9.90 -7.96
CA PHE A 103 11.42 9.35 -8.26
C PHE A 103 10.34 9.92 -7.34
N SER A 104 10.57 9.94 -6.04
CA SER A 104 9.60 10.43 -5.05
C SER A 104 9.32 11.92 -5.22
N ASP A 105 10.35 12.72 -5.50
CA ASP A 105 10.23 14.16 -5.75
C ASP A 105 9.39 14.44 -7.01
N CYS A 106 9.60 13.66 -8.07
CA CYS A 106 8.78 13.72 -9.28
C CYS A 106 7.31 13.36 -8.99
N CYS A 107 7.07 12.30 -8.20
CA CYS A 107 5.73 11.90 -7.80
C CYS A 107 5.03 13.02 -7.00
N LEU A 108 5.71 13.57 -6.01
CA LEU A 108 5.18 14.65 -5.17
C LEU A 108 4.88 15.89 -5.99
N LYS A 109 5.76 16.31 -6.91
CA LYS A 109 5.50 17.45 -7.81
C LYS A 109 4.20 17.30 -8.59
N ILE A 110 3.91 16.11 -9.13
CA ILE A 110 2.70 15.86 -9.92
C ILE A 110 1.46 15.86 -9.02
N VAL A 111 1.59 15.29 -7.82
CA VAL A 111 0.48 15.20 -6.88
C VAL A 111 0.16 16.59 -6.31
N ASP A 112 1.14 17.34 -5.81
CA ASP A 112 0.97 18.69 -5.21
C ASP A 112 0.52 19.76 -6.21
N GLN A 113 0.76 19.60 -7.51
CA GLN A 113 0.44 20.61 -8.52
C GLN A 113 -1.05 20.95 -8.63
N ASP A 114 -1.95 20.05 -8.23
CA ASP A 114 -3.41 20.27 -8.29
C ASP A 114 -3.97 21.04 -7.08
N ASP A 115 -3.25 21.13 -5.95
CA ASP A 115 -3.71 21.92 -4.80
C ASP A 115 -3.59 23.44 -5.03
N ASN A 116 -2.97 23.86 -6.14
CA ASN A 116 -2.85 25.28 -6.56
C ASN A 116 -3.92 25.73 -7.59
N PHE A 117 -4.91 24.89 -7.93
CA PHE A 117 -5.90 25.20 -8.98
C PHE A 117 -7.33 25.49 -8.49
N ASN A 118 -7.52 25.78 -7.20
CA ASN A 118 -8.85 26.10 -6.64
C ASN A 118 -8.98 27.47 -5.96
N ASP A 119 -8.01 28.37 -6.13
CA ASP A 119 -8.20 29.79 -5.79
C ASP A 119 -8.51 30.58 -7.07
N GLU A 120 -9.78 30.56 -7.48
CA GLU A 120 -10.38 31.63 -8.29
C GLU A 120 -11.88 31.80 -7.98
#